data_AF-A0A260YTD3-F1
#
_entry.id   AF-A0A260YTD3-F1
#
_cell.length_a   1.000
_cell.length_b   1.000
_cell.length_c   1.000
_cell.angle_alpha   90.00
_cell.angle_beta   90.00
_cell.angle_gamma   90.00
#
_symmetry.space_group_name_H-M   'P 1'
#
loop_
_entity.id
_entity.type
_entity.pdbx_description
1 polymer ?
#
loop_
_entity_poly.entity_id
_entity_poly.type
_entity_poly.pdbx_seq_one_letter_code
_entity_poly.pdbx_strand_id
1 'polypeptide(L)'
;MPHESPYAPVKIPERPYHELLLDAIDKTIAEGKNKIAFISGDNPNYTLSYEQLRKDAFAIAMYLHSIGFKLHIKRRYGRSN
;
A
#
# COMPACT_ATOMS: atom_id res chain seq x y z
N MET A 1 18.13 28.33 -10.95
CA MET A 1 16.66 28.50 -10.97
C MET A 1 16.05 27.17 -10.56
N PRO A 2 15.12 27.11 -9.59
CA PRO A 2 14.47 25.85 -9.24
C PRO A 2 13.61 25.40 -10.42
N HIS A 3 13.81 24.15 -10.86
CA HIS A 3 12.96 23.55 -11.88
C HIS A 3 11.64 23.15 -11.22
N GLU A 4 10.55 23.83 -11.58
CA GLU A 4 9.21 23.42 -11.17
C GLU A 4 8.80 22.14 -11.93
N SER A 5 8.14 21.24 -11.22
CA SER A 5 7.62 20.00 -11.79
C SER A 5 6.62 20.31 -12.91
N PRO A 6 6.69 19.64 -14.07
CA PRO A 6 5.69 19.78 -15.14
C PRO A 6 4.32 19.18 -14.78
N TYR A 7 4.22 18.50 -13.63
CA TYR A 7 2.98 17.88 -13.16
C TYR A 7 2.23 18.80 -12.21
N ALA A 8 0.91 18.86 -12.39
CA ALA A 8 0.01 19.63 -11.51
C ALA A 8 0.17 19.19 -10.04
N PRO A 9 0.13 20.13 -9.08
CA PRO A 9 0.19 19.78 -7.67
C PRO A 9 -1.01 18.91 -7.29
N VAL A 10 -0.71 17.68 -6.87
CA VAL A 10 -1.73 16.72 -6.42
C VAL A 10 -1.96 16.93 -4.93
N LYS A 11 -3.23 17.03 -4.52
CA LYS A 11 -3.58 17.07 -3.10
C LYS A 11 -3.17 15.74 -2.46
N ILE A 12 -2.20 15.79 -1.56
CA ILE A 12 -1.80 14.62 -0.78
C ILE A 12 -2.96 14.32 0.18
N PRO A 13 -3.51 13.09 0.17
CA PRO A 13 -4.57 12.72 1.09
C PRO A 13 -4.07 12.76 2.53
N GLU A 14 -4.95 13.13 3.46
CA GLU A 14 -4.63 13.17 4.89
C GLU A 14 -4.39 11.76 5.46
N ARG A 15 -5.01 10.76 4.84
CA ARG A 15 -4.84 9.35 5.21
C ARG A 15 -3.54 8.79 4.63
N PRO A 16 -2.82 7.93 5.37
CA PRO A 16 -1.68 7.22 4.83
C PRO A 16 -2.05 6.41 3.59
N TYR A 17 -1.25 6.51 2.53
CA TYR A 17 -1.51 5.80 1.27
C TYR A 17 -1.66 4.28 1.42
N HIS A 18 -0.95 3.67 2.37
CA HIS A 18 -1.05 2.23 2.61
C HIS A 18 -2.44 1.84 3.14
N GLU A 19 -3.09 2.67 3.94
CA GLU A 19 -4.46 2.42 4.40
C GLU A 19 -5.45 2.55 3.23
N LEU A 20 -5.28 3.59 2.40
CA LEU A 20 -6.12 3.77 1.20
C LEU A 20 -6.00 2.59 0.24
N LEU A 21 -4.78 2.06 0.07
CA LEU A 21 -4.51 0.91 -0.78
C LEU A 21 -5.15 -0.37 -0.21
N LEU A 22 -4.98 -0.62 1.10
CA LEU A 22 -5.57 -1.79 1.77
C LEU A 22 -7.10 -1.76 1.70
N ASP A 23 -7.73 -0.61 1.95
CA ASP A 23 -9.17 -0.43 1.82
C ASP A 23 -9.66 -0.74 0.38
N ALA A 24 -8.92 -0.27 -0.62
CA ALA A 24 -9.28 -0.51 -2.02
C ALA A 24 -9.15 -2.00 -2.40
N ILE A 25 -8.13 -2.69 -1.89
CA ILE A 25 -7.96 -4.14 -2.06
C ILE A 25 -9.12 -4.89 -1.40
N ASP A 26 -9.42 -4.57 -0.14
CA ASP A 26 -10.48 -5.23 0.63
C ASP A 26 -11.86 -5.02 -0.03
N LYS A 27 -12.13 -3.81 -0.54
CA LYS A 27 -13.34 -3.52 -1.33
C LYS A 27 -13.40 -4.35 -2.62
N THR A 28 -12.29 -4.48 -3.33
CA THR A 28 -12.23 -5.25 -4.59
C THR A 28 -12.55 -6.73 -4.36
N ILE A 29 -12.05 -7.29 -3.25
CA ILE A 29 -12.36 -8.66 -2.81
C ILE A 29 -13.85 -8.79 -2.47
N ALA A 30 -14.38 -7.86 -1.66
CA ALA A 30 -15.77 -7.89 -1.19
C ALA A 30 -16.81 -7.79 -2.32
N GLU A 31 -16.49 -7.09 -3.41
CA GLU A 31 -17.35 -7.00 -4.60
C GLU A 31 -17.46 -8.32 -5.39
N GLY A 32 -16.86 -9.42 -4.90
CA GLY A 32 -16.88 -10.74 -5.57
C GLY A 32 -16.04 -10.78 -6.84
N LYS A 33 -15.30 -9.71 -7.11
CA LYS A 33 -14.35 -9.58 -8.19
C LYS A 33 -13.00 -10.05 -7.66
N ASN A 34 -12.85 -11.35 -7.34
CA ASN A 34 -11.55 -11.96 -7.05
C ASN A 34 -10.70 -12.02 -8.33
N LYS A 35 -10.47 -10.83 -8.89
CA LYS A 35 -9.80 -10.54 -10.13
C LYS A 35 -8.33 -10.77 -9.93
N ILE A 36 -7.67 -11.01 -11.06
CA ILE A 36 -6.23 -11.04 -11.12
C ILE A 36 -5.73 -9.61 -10.82
N ALA A 37 -4.87 -9.49 -9.80
CA ALA A 37 -4.17 -8.26 -9.45
C ALA A 37 -2.89 -8.12 -10.29
N PHE A 38 -2.18 -9.23 -10.51
CA PHE A 38 -0.95 -9.26 -11.31
C PHE A 38 -0.89 -10.51 -12.19
N ILE A 39 -0.31 -10.34 -13.38
CA ILE A 39 0.04 -11.42 -14.32
C ILE A 39 1.53 -11.29 -14.59
N SER A 40 2.27 -12.40 -14.54
CA SER A 40 3.69 -12.40 -14.91
C SER A 40 3.86 -12.18 -16.41
N GLY A 41 4.80 -11.31 -16.78
CA GLY A 41 5.17 -11.08 -18.19
C GLY A 41 5.91 -12.28 -18.80
N ASP A 42 6.68 -13.03 -18.00
CA ASP A 42 7.47 -14.17 -18.45
C ASP A 42 6.61 -15.43 -18.61
N ASN A 43 5.60 -15.60 -17.75
CA ASN A 43 4.67 -16.72 -17.82
C ASN A 43 3.24 -16.24 -17.51
N PRO A 44 2.38 -16.05 -18.53
CA PRO A 44 1.01 -15.57 -18.36
C PRO A 44 0.11 -16.46 -17.49
N ASN A 45 0.46 -17.74 -17.31
CA ASN A 45 -0.28 -18.65 -16.43
C ASN A 45 0.02 -18.38 -14.94
N TYR A 46 1.07 -17.62 -14.65
CA TYR A 46 1.40 -17.23 -13.29
C TYR A 46 0.71 -15.91 -12.95
N THR A 47 -0.40 -16.04 -12.23
CA THR A 47 -1.28 -14.93 -11.85
C THR A 47 -1.39 -14.82 -10.33
N LEU A 48 -1.50 -13.61 -9.81
CA LEU A 48 -1.78 -13.32 -8.40
C LEU A 48 -3.15 -12.66 -8.29
N SER A 49 -4.07 -13.23 -7.52
CA SER A 49 -5.37 -12.61 -7.25
C SER A 49 -5.28 -11.56 -6.14
N TYR A 50 -6.28 -10.68 -6.02
CA TYR A 50 -6.35 -9.71 -4.92
C TYR A 50 -6.41 -10.38 -3.54
N GLU A 51 -7.11 -11.51 -3.40
CA GLU A 51 -7.14 -12.27 -2.15
C GLU A 51 -5.76 -12.82 -1.77
N GLN A 52 -5.03 -13.38 -2.73
CA GLN A 52 -3.69 -13.92 -2.48
C GLN A 52 -2.73 -12.80 -2.13
N LEU A 53 -2.75 -11.70 -2.89
CA LEU A 53 -1.98 -10.48 -2.60
C LEU A 53 -2.23 -9.98 -1.17
N ARG A 54 -3.49 -9.90 -0.74
CA ARG A 54 -3.86 -9.42 0.60
C ARG A 54 -3.32 -10.31 1.72
N LYS A 55 -3.39 -11.63 1.52
CA LYS A 55 -2.86 -12.63 2.46
C LYS A 55 -1.34 -12.55 2.56
N ASP A 56 -0.66 -12.53 1.42
CA ASP A 56 0.82 -12.50 1.37
C ASP A 56 1.38 -11.20 1.93
N ALA A 57 0.77 -10.05 1.58
CA ALA A 57 1.16 -8.75 2.13
C ALA A 57 1.01 -8.72 3.67
N PHE A 58 -0.07 -9.30 4.21
CA PHE A 58 -0.26 -9.39 5.65
C PHE A 58 0.77 -10.31 6.32
N ALA A 59 1.04 -11.48 5.73
CA ALA A 59 2.03 -12.43 6.24
C ALA A 59 3.43 -11.80 6.28
N ILE A 60 3.83 -11.10 5.22
CA ILE A 60 5.10 -10.36 5.16
C ILE A 60 5.12 -9.24 6.22
N ALA A 61 4.05 -8.45 6.35
CA ALA A 61 3.98 -7.39 7.36
C ALA A 61 4.12 -7.94 8.79
N MET A 62 3.45 -9.06 9.09
CA MET A 62 3.56 -9.74 10.38
C MET A 62 4.97 -10.27 10.65
N TYR A 63 5.62 -10.82 9.63
CA TYR A 63 7.01 -11.28 9.72
C TYR A 63 7.99 -10.10 9.95
N LEU A 64 7.87 -9.03 9.17
CA LEU A 64 8.69 -7.83 9.35
C LEU A 64 8.51 -7.25 10.76
N HIS A 65 7.27 -7.20 11.25
CA HIS A 65 6.98 -6.75 12.60
C HIS A 65 7.62 -7.67 13.67
N SER A 66 7.60 -8.99 13.47
CA SER A 66 8.17 -9.94 14.44
C SER A 66 9.70 -9.84 14.55
N ILE A 67 10.40 -9.48 13.47
CA ILE A 67 11.85 -9.25 13.47
C ILE A 67 12.25 -7.81 13.84
N GLY A 68 11.29 -6.98 14.26
CA GLY A 68 11.56 -5.67 14.86
C GLY A 68 11.40 -4.47 13.93
N PHE A 69 10.86 -4.62 12.71
CA PHE A 69 10.43 -3.47 11.91
C PHE A 69 9.19 -2.85 12.56
N LYS A 70 9.40 -1.78 13.31
CA LYS A 70 8.34 -1.00 13.94
C LYS A 70 8.03 0.24 13.10
N LEU A 71 6.76 0.63 13.09
CA LEU A 71 6.34 1.91 12.54
C LEU A 71 6.97 3.02 13.40
N HIS A 72 8.03 3.68 12.90
CA HIS A 72 8.56 4.89 13.51
C HIS A 72 7.57 6.05 13.27
N ILE A 73 6.46 6.05 14.01
CA ILE A 73 5.60 7.24 14.06
C ILE A 73 6.36 8.27 14.91
N LYS A 74 7.13 9.16 14.29
CA LYS A 74 7.50 10.42 14.92
C LYS A 74 6.20 11.20 15.15
N ARG A 75 5.55 10.99 16.30
CA ARG A 75 4.57 11.95 16.81
C ARG A 75 5.32 13.28 16.93
N ARG A 76 5.01 14.23 16.04
CA ARG A 76 5.40 15.63 16.24
C ARG A 76 4.64 16.11 17.48
N TYR A 77 5.18 15.88 18.66
CA TYR A 77 4.83 16.71 19.80
C TYR A 77 5.46 18.08 19.53
N GLY A 78 4.60 19.06 19.22
CA GLY A 78 4.98 20.46 19.22
C GLY A 78 5.47 20.80 20.62
N ARG A 79 6.78 21.02 20.76
CA ARG A 79 7.32 21.82 21.85
C ARG A 79 7.14 23.28 21.41
N SER A 80 6.09 23.93 21.92
CA SER A 80 6.10 25.38 22.03
C SER A 80 6.92 25.72 23.27
N ASN A 81 8.00 26.47 23.06
CA ASN A 81 8.63 27.28 24.11
C ASN A 81 7.85 28.59 24.25
#